data_AF-A0A8T4TXE8-F1
#
_entry.id   AF-A0A8T4TXE8-F1
#
_cell.length_a   1.000
_cell.length_b   1.000
_cell.length_c   1.000
_cell.angle_alpha   90.00
_cell.angle_beta   90.00
_cell.angle_gamma   90.00
#
_symmetry.space_group_name_H-M   'P 1'
#
loop_
_entity.id
_entity.type
_entity.pdbx_description
1 polymer ?
#
loop_
_entity_poly.entity_id
_entity_poly.type
_entity_poly.pdbx_seq_one_letter_code
_entity_poly.pdbx_strand_id
1 'polypeptide(L)'
;MIILQKTAIFFIFSLFLVNIAYAEIQITEVMFDPNCSDSYCEYIELYNNASDSVNITSWTIGDLSSNDTLEEAIIPSYSFALITDQDSRIYNYYTILFPITWIYVDDSSIGSGLGTPETISLYDESLNLIDQMNYSGTTNGDSLSLVNGIFQQSTPTPGSQNEDEETADYSKISVTEFLPNPEGDDGATTPNGEWIELYNSGNLNLDLIGLEFYDNVGSDPDIIVSNTSTLDGTIITSNSYKVVYTNGISSFLNNDGYEKITLKDIFGEIIDEITYSDSDEGVSWSLSEGKWQRTTPTPGYKNEDNKTSTQSELKIEEIYDLGSDKKAEWGDIIRPKIFAYKGNTNKEVVWIWIENDEVRVTKKSKFDLYQKFQNTTLTYPLMIPDNCNSEFLSGNYKLIVDGLDARDEAILEIRDKPLCKDSEKAPRVSNLEYSFSSISKEVVSEEKFTTEILLKNNLDEEINLDLWSYPYFGSQQYVVSDEKENLQKVSVMPKEEKVIKLENILPEVKRDTINFKVKLQKEGLKTAYELKETLKVKQNSKPSETLKNPITGYTVYESSGEKTKRSAIFIFNGLLVMLFIFVLIKNGT
;
A
#
# COMPACT_ATOMS: atom_id res chain seq x y z
N MET A 1 15.50 -69.30 -19.59
CA MET A 1 14.57 -68.70 -20.58
C MET A 1 13.15 -68.85 -20.04
N ILE A 2 12.71 -67.80 -19.36
CA ILE A 2 11.37 -67.33 -18.99
C ILE A 2 10.30 -68.39 -18.63
N ILE A 3 10.02 -68.46 -17.32
CA ILE A 3 8.82 -69.01 -16.68
C ILE A 3 7.68 -68.00 -16.91
N LEU A 4 6.58 -68.40 -17.53
CA LEU A 4 5.35 -67.60 -17.58
C LEU A 4 4.39 -68.04 -16.47
N GLN A 5 4.30 -67.22 -15.42
CA GLN A 5 3.22 -67.24 -14.43
C GLN A 5 1.90 -66.86 -15.11
N LYS A 6 0.88 -67.70 -14.98
CA LYS A 6 -0.52 -67.32 -15.25
C LYS A 6 -1.07 -66.64 -13.99
N THR A 7 -1.18 -65.33 -14.01
CA THR A 7 -1.90 -64.53 -13.03
C THR A 7 -3.41 -64.77 -13.17
N ALA A 8 -4.03 -65.29 -12.13
CA ALA A 8 -5.49 -65.35 -12.01
C ALA A 8 -5.99 -63.96 -11.57
N ILE A 9 -6.81 -63.33 -12.40
CA ILE A 9 -7.49 -62.07 -12.07
C ILE A 9 -8.74 -62.43 -11.27
N PHE A 10 -8.71 -62.18 -9.96
CA PHE A 10 -9.86 -62.28 -9.07
C PHE A 10 -10.68 -60.98 -9.24
N PHE A 11 -11.81 -61.04 -9.92
CA PHE A 11 -12.79 -59.96 -9.91
C PHE A 11 -13.48 -59.96 -8.54
N ILE A 12 -13.02 -59.10 -7.63
CA ILE A 12 -13.73 -58.80 -6.39
C ILE A 12 -14.93 -57.94 -6.78
N PHE A 13 -16.10 -58.56 -6.84
CA PHE A 13 -17.37 -57.87 -6.98
C PHE A 13 -17.62 -57.15 -5.64
N SER A 14 -17.24 -55.87 -5.56
CA SER A 14 -17.60 -55.01 -4.44
C SER A 14 -19.12 -54.88 -4.43
N LEU A 15 -19.80 -55.63 -3.55
CA LEU A 15 -21.15 -55.31 -3.15
C LEU A 15 -21.08 -53.95 -2.46
N PHE A 16 -21.30 -52.87 -3.21
CA PHE A 16 -21.80 -51.64 -2.63
C PHE A 16 -23.15 -51.99 -2.01
N LEU A 17 -23.16 -52.13 -0.68
CA LEU A 17 -24.37 -51.95 0.10
C LEU A 17 -24.80 -50.51 -0.15
N VAL A 18 -25.62 -50.31 -1.18
CA VAL A 18 -26.42 -49.10 -1.29
C VAL A 18 -27.36 -49.18 -0.08
N ASN A 19 -27.09 -48.37 0.94
CA ASN A 19 -28.13 -48.06 1.91
C ASN A 19 -29.26 -47.44 1.10
N ILE A 20 -30.30 -48.22 0.87
CA ILE A 20 -31.57 -47.69 0.42
C ILE A 20 -32.06 -46.89 1.62
N ALA A 21 -31.78 -45.58 1.63
CA ALA A 21 -32.50 -44.66 2.48
C ALA A 21 -33.96 -44.75 2.01
N TYR A 22 -34.80 -45.37 2.82
CA TYR A 22 -36.24 -45.31 2.59
C TYR A 22 -36.64 -43.84 2.76
N ALA A 23 -37.41 -43.33 1.82
CA ALA A 23 -38.01 -42.01 1.96
C ALA A 23 -38.97 -42.07 3.17
N GLU A 24 -38.69 -41.29 4.19
CA GLU A 24 -39.39 -41.32 5.46
C GLU A 24 -39.54 -39.90 6.02
N ILE A 25 -40.54 -39.71 6.87
CA ILE A 25 -40.71 -38.47 7.65
C ILE A 25 -39.62 -38.44 8.70
N GLN A 26 -38.87 -37.35 8.77
CA GLN A 26 -37.74 -37.20 9.67
C GLN A 26 -37.97 -36.03 10.62
N ILE A 27 -37.62 -36.20 11.89
CA ILE A 27 -37.47 -35.12 12.86
C ILE A 27 -36.25 -34.31 12.44
N THR A 28 -36.43 -33.03 12.14
CA THR A 28 -35.35 -32.14 11.70
C THR A 28 -34.98 -31.10 12.73
N GLU A 29 -35.88 -30.69 13.61
CA GLU A 29 -35.59 -29.65 14.58
C GLU A 29 -36.44 -29.83 15.84
N VAL A 30 -35.86 -29.58 17.02
CA VAL A 30 -36.59 -29.57 18.30
C VAL A 30 -36.26 -28.30 19.06
N MET A 31 -37.30 -27.49 19.33
CA MET A 31 -37.22 -26.35 20.23
C MET A 31 -37.74 -26.76 21.60
N PHE A 32 -36.81 -27.00 22.53
CA PHE A 32 -37.10 -27.57 23.85
C PHE A 32 -37.05 -26.57 25.01
N ASP A 33 -36.39 -25.41 24.83
CA ASP A 33 -36.28 -24.36 25.87
C ASP A 33 -36.35 -22.98 25.20
N PRO A 34 -37.53 -22.59 24.66
CA PRO A 34 -37.68 -21.32 23.96
C PRO A 34 -37.52 -20.12 24.90
N ASN A 35 -37.13 -18.97 24.35
CA ASN A 35 -37.09 -17.70 25.11
C ASN A 35 -38.49 -17.19 25.53
N CYS A 36 -39.55 -17.74 24.94
CA CYS A 36 -40.93 -17.50 25.31
C CYS A 36 -41.49 -18.65 26.15
N SER A 37 -42.74 -18.55 26.61
CA SER A 37 -43.35 -19.63 27.41
C SER A 37 -43.31 -20.95 26.64
N ASP A 38 -42.84 -22.02 27.30
CA ASP A 38 -42.74 -23.37 26.74
C ASP A 38 -44.05 -23.81 26.08
N SER A 39 -45.17 -23.68 26.81
CA SER A 39 -46.53 -23.98 26.31
C SER A 39 -46.97 -23.20 25.07
N TYR A 40 -46.27 -22.13 24.68
CA TYR A 40 -46.58 -21.37 23.47
C TYR A 40 -45.55 -21.53 22.37
N CYS A 41 -44.36 -22.04 22.68
CA CYS A 41 -43.20 -21.87 21.81
C CYS A 41 -42.37 -23.12 21.58
N GLU A 42 -42.61 -24.20 22.31
CA GLU A 42 -42.06 -25.50 21.99
C GLU A 42 -42.61 -25.98 20.64
N TYR A 43 -41.74 -26.60 19.84
CA TYR A 43 -42.14 -27.26 18.61
C TYR A 43 -41.20 -28.41 18.26
N ILE A 44 -41.73 -29.36 17.51
CA ILE A 44 -40.95 -30.37 16.78
C ILE A 44 -41.19 -30.15 15.30
N GLU A 45 -40.11 -29.99 14.54
CA GLU A 45 -40.17 -29.92 13.08
C GLU A 45 -39.99 -31.30 12.45
N LEU A 46 -40.84 -31.58 11.48
CA LEU A 46 -40.74 -32.73 10.60
C LEU A 46 -40.42 -32.29 9.18
N TYR A 47 -39.60 -33.07 8.47
CA TYR A 47 -39.38 -32.94 7.03
C TYR A 47 -39.82 -34.18 6.28
N ASN A 48 -40.64 -33.98 5.24
CA ASN A 48 -40.97 -35.04 4.29
C ASN A 48 -39.95 -35.06 3.15
N ASN A 49 -38.99 -35.98 3.20
CA ASN A 49 -38.01 -36.15 2.13
C ASN A 49 -38.51 -37.03 0.97
N ALA A 50 -39.78 -37.45 0.98
CA ALA A 50 -40.38 -38.23 -0.09
C ALA A 50 -40.86 -37.35 -1.26
N SER A 51 -40.92 -37.94 -2.45
CA SER A 51 -41.48 -37.31 -3.65
C SER A 51 -43.01 -37.21 -3.64
N ASP A 52 -43.67 -37.86 -2.69
CA ASP A 52 -45.12 -37.87 -2.51
C ASP A 52 -45.49 -37.25 -1.15
N SER A 53 -46.71 -36.74 -1.03
CA SER A 53 -47.23 -36.30 0.27
C SER A 53 -47.47 -37.49 1.20
N VAL A 54 -47.17 -37.34 2.49
CA VAL A 54 -47.39 -38.37 3.50
C VAL A 54 -48.53 -37.95 4.42
N ASN A 55 -49.52 -38.82 4.60
CA ASN A 55 -50.57 -38.64 5.59
C ASN A 55 -50.11 -39.24 6.92
N ILE A 56 -49.93 -38.38 7.91
CA ILE A 56 -49.50 -38.73 9.27
C ILE A 56 -50.63 -38.57 10.29
N THR A 57 -51.88 -38.46 9.82
CA THR A 57 -53.04 -38.45 10.71
C THR A 57 -53.04 -39.72 11.57
N SER A 58 -53.28 -39.56 12.86
CA SER A 58 -53.26 -40.66 13.85
C SER A 58 -51.90 -41.33 14.06
N TRP A 59 -50.81 -40.73 13.57
CA TRP A 59 -49.47 -41.07 14.04
C TRP A 59 -49.28 -40.61 15.49
N THR A 60 -48.29 -41.18 16.16
CA THR A 60 -47.98 -40.88 17.55
C THR A 60 -46.64 -40.19 17.65
N ILE A 61 -46.59 -39.03 18.32
CA ILE A 61 -45.35 -38.38 18.76
C ILE A 61 -45.32 -38.46 20.28
N GLY A 62 -44.16 -38.65 20.88
CA GLY A 62 -44.09 -38.68 22.34
C GLY A 62 -42.71 -38.96 22.87
N ASP A 63 -42.63 -38.94 24.19
CA ASP A 63 -41.44 -39.24 24.96
C ASP A 63 -41.63 -40.58 25.73
N LEU A 64 -40.76 -40.85 26.71
CA LEU A 64 -40.86 -42.07 27.54
C LEU A 64 -41.98 -42.02 28.60
N SER A 65 -42.58 -40.87 28.81
CA SER A 65 -43.53 -40.53 29.89
C SER A 65 -44.95 -40.29 29.37
N SER A 66 -45.12 -39.73 28.17
CA SER A 66 -46.39 -39.41 27.53
C SER A 66 -46.31 -39.52 26.01
N ASN A 67 -47.47 -39.77 25.38
CA ASN A 67 -47.63 -39.88 23.93
C ASN A 67 -48.84 -39.08 23.49
N ASP A 68 -48.71 -38.37 22.39
CA ASP A 68 -49.77 -37.59 21.75
C ASP A 68 -50.15 -38.18 20.40
N THR A 69 -51.41 -38.00 20.03
CA THR A 69 -51.90 -38.36 18.71
C THR A 69 -51.92 -37.14 17.79
N LEU A 70 -51.33 -37.25 16.61
CA LEU A 70 -51.30 -36.17 15.63
C LEU A 70 -52.65 -36.03 14.90
N GLU A 71 -53.28 -34.86 15.01
CA GLU A 71 -54.57 -34.57 14.36
C GLU A 71 -54.41 -34.06 12.91
N GLU A 72 -55.24 -34.60 12.00
CA GLU A 72 -55.45 -34.18 10.59
C GLU A 72 -54.22 -33.58 9.86
N ALA A 73 -53.24 -34.41 9.51
CA ALA A 73 -51.97 -33.93 8.97
C ALA A 73 -51.54 -34.67 7.69
N ILE A 74 -51.41 -33.91 6.60
CA ILE A 74 -50.79 -34.36 5.35
C ILE A 74 -49.60 -33.43 5.07
N ILE A 75 -48.39 -33.97 5.11
CA ILE A 75 -47.17 -33.22 4.80
C ILE A 75 -46.88 -33.36 3.30
N PRO A 76 -46.89 -32.27 2.50
CA PRO A 76 -46.52 -32.32 1.08
C PRO A 76 -45.11 -32.88 0.84
N SER A 77 -44.84 -33.35 -0.38
CA SER A 77 -43.51 -33.79 -0.80
C SER A 77 -42.47 -32.67 -0.62
N TYR A 78 -41.29 -32.99 -0.09
CA TYR A 78 -40.18 -32.04 0.09
C TYR A 78 -40.58 -30.78 0.88
N SER A 79 -41.37 -30.96 1.93
CA SER A 79 -41.85 -29.84 2.75
C SER A 79 -41.75 -30.13 4.23
N PHE A 80 -41.69 -29.04 5.00
CA PHE A 80 -41.64 -29.05 6.46
C PHE A 80 -43.04 -29.06 7.06
N ALA A 81 -43.13 -29.51 8.30
CA ALA A 81 -44.29 -29.38 9.16
C ALA A 81 -43.86 -29.10 10.60
N LEU A 82 -44.69 -28.36 11.34
CA LEU A 82 -44.44 -28.04 12.74
C LEU A 82 -45.50 -28.69 13.61
N ILE A 83 -45.07 -29.55 14.52
CA ILE A 83 -45.88 -30.09 15.61
C ILE A 83 -45.83 -29.11 16.77
N THR A 84 -46.99 -28.66 17.23
CA THR A 84 -47.14 -27.72 18.33
C THR A 84 -48.37 -28.04 19.19
N ASP A 85 -48.47 -27.43 20.38
CA ASP A 85 -49.75 -27.30 21.09
C ASP A 85 -50.76 -26.45 20.27
N GLN A 86 -52.06 -26.67 20.48
CA GLN A 86 -53.17 -25.92 19.89
C GLN A 86 -53.12 -24.41 20.19
N ASP A 87 -52.59 -24.04 21.37
CA ASP A 87 -52.45 -22.65 21.80
C ASP A 87 -51.11 -22.01 21.38
N SER A 88 -50.33 -22.67 20.50
CA SER A 88 -49.02 -22.21 20.06
C SER A 88 -49.03 -20.80 19.45
N ARG A 89 -47.98 -20.06 19.76
CA ARG A 89 -47.73 -18.67 19.35
C ARG A 89 -46.37 -18.50 18.69
N ILE A 90 -45.73 -19.57 18.23
CA ILE A 90 -44.38 -19.52 17.66
C ILE A 90 -44.24 -18.47 16.55
N TYR A 91 -45.29 -18.22 15.76
CA TYR A 91 -45.33 -17.21 14.68
C TYR A 91 -45.18 -15.76 15.16
N ASN A 92 -45.32 -15.49 16.47
CA ASN A 92 -45.07 -14.17 17.05
C ASN A 92 -43.61 -13.97 17.47
N TYR A 93 -42.83 -15.05 17.55
CA TYR A 93 -41.47 -15.06 18.11
C TYR A 93 -40.41 -15.50 17.10
N TYR A 94 -40.80 -16.33 16.13
CA TYR A 94 -39.93 -16.86 15.07
C TYR A 94 -40.45 -16.47 13.69
N THR A 95 -39.53 -16.30 12.74
CA THR A 95 -39.88 -16.11 11.33
C THR A 95 -40.13 -17.46 10.69
N ILE A 96 -41.38 -17.73 10.31
CA ILE A 96 -41.80 -19.00 9.71
C ILE A 96 -42.02 -18.81 8.22
N LEU A 97 -41.40 -19.65 7.39
CA LEU A 97 -41.60 -19.61 5.95
C LEU A 97 -42.92 -20.28 5.57
N PHE A 98 -43.78 -19.56 4.84
CA PHE A 98 -45.04 -20.08 4.34
C PHE A 98 -44.91 -20.57 2.88
N PRO A 99 -45.64 -21.63 2.47
CA PRO A 99 -46.61 -22.38 3.26
C PRO A 99 -45.95 -23.43 4.18
N ILE A 100 -46.47 -23.56 5.41
CA ILE A 100 -46.06 -24.58 6.39
C ILE A 100 -47.28 -25.41 6.80
N THR A 101 -47.07 -26.71 7.05
CA THR A 101 -48.11 -27.59 7.59
C THR A 101 -48.07 -27.54 9.12
N TRP A 102 -49.17 -27.09 9.73
CA TRP A 102 -49.33 -27.09 11.18
C TRP A 102 -49.95 -28.40 11.63
N ILE A 103 -49.39 -29.01 12.66
CA ILE A 103 -49.86 -30.25 13.25
C ILE A 103 -50.03 -29.98 14.74
N TYR A 104 -51.19 -30.34 15.27
CA TYR A 104 -51.50 -30.12 16.68
C TYR A 104 -51.53 -31.45 17.42
N VAL A 105 -50.95 -31.45 18.62
CA VAL A 105 -51.13 -32.55 19.59
C VAL A 105 -52.53 -32.50 20.20
N ASP A 106 -52.99 -33.63 20.75
CA ASP A 106 -54.34 -33.81 21.29
C ASP A 106 -54.49 -33.32 22.75
N ASP A 107 -53.42 -32.80 23.36
CA ASP A 107 -53.44 -32.12 24.66
C ASP A 107 -52.66 -30.78 24.66
N SER A 108 -52.29 -30.28 25.84
CA SER A 108 -51.68 -28.95 26.05
C SER A 108 -50.14 -28.94 26.05
N SER A 109 -49.49 -30.04 25.69
CA SER A 109 -48.03 -30.16 25.67
C SER A 109 -47.59 -31.23 24.67
N ILE A 110 -46.40 -31.09 24.09
CA ILE A 110 -45.81 -32.18 23.32
C ILE A 110 -45.19 -33.17 24.31
N GLY A 111 -45.68 -34.40 24.34
CA GLY A 111 -45.30 -35.44 25.29
C GLY A 111 -45.63 -34.99 26.72
N SER A 112 -44.62 -35.01 27.58
CA SER A 112 -44.67 -34.50 28.95
C SER A 112 -44.08 -33.09 29.10
N GLY A 113 -43.87 -32.40 27.97
CA GLY A 113 -43.11 -31.16 27.82
C GLY A 113 -41.67 -31.46 27.35
N LEU A 114 -41.06 -30.58 26.56
CA LEU A 114 -39.75 -30.83 25.96
C LEU A 114 -38.58 -30.31 26.80
N GLY A 115 -38.84 -29.50 27.82
CA GLY A 115 -37.82 -28.83 28.64
C GLY A 115 -36.86 -29.71 29.45
N THR A 116 -36.91 -31.05 29.34
CA THR A 116 -35.97 -31.95 30.00
C THR A 116 -35.15 -32.80 29.02
N PRO A 117 -33.95 -33.28 29.41
CA PRO A 117 -33.22 -34.26 28.62
C PRO A 117 -33.99 -35.56 28.43
N GLU A 118 -34.28 -35.93 27.19
CA GLU A 118 -35.16 -37.07 26.88
C GLU A 118 -35.00 -37.61 25.45
N THR A 119 -35.91 -38.51 25.10
CA THR A 119 -35.96 -39.20 23.81
C THR A 119 -37.32 -38.96 23.16
N ILE A 120 -37.33 -38.28 22.02
CA ILE A 120 -38.53 -38.09 21.20
C ILE A 120 -38.63 -39.21 20.20
N SER A 121 -39.80 -39.84 20.10
CA SER A 121 -40.06 -40.94 19.18
C SER A 121 -41.33 -40.67 18.37
N LEU A 122 -41.23 -40.83 17.05
CA LEU A 122 -42.33 -40.73 16.10
C LEU A 122 -42.71 -42.14 15.63
N TYR A 123 -43.99 -42.48 15.71
CA TYR A 123 -44.54 -43.77 15.31
C TYR A 123 -45.68 -43.60 14.30
N ASP A 124 -45.82 -44.55 13.37
CA ASP A 124 -46.98 -44.61 12.47
C ASP A 124 -48.26 -45.11 13.18
N GLU A 125 -49.39 -45.15 12.46
CA GLU A 125 -50.69 -45.65 12.95
C GLU A 125 -50.63 -47.11 13.43
N SER A 126 -49.68 -47.91 12.93
CA SER A 126 -49.46 -49.31 13.35
C SER A 126 -48.45 -49.43 14.50
N LEU A 127 -47.98 -48.32 15.06
CA LEU A 127 -46.95 -48.20 16.09
C LEU A 127 -45.56 -48.71 15.66
N ASN A 128 -45.25 -48.66 14.36
CA ASN A 128 -43.88 -48.84 13.90
C ASN A 128 -43.10 -47.55 14.13
N LEU A 129 -41.87 -47.66 14.64
CA LEU A 129 -40.99 -46.51 14.83
C LEU A 129 -40.56 -45.96 13.46
N ILE A 130 -40.85 -44.68 13.23
CA ILE A 130 -40.51 -43.93 12.02
C ILE A 130 -39.20 -43.17 12.23
N ASP A 131 -39.12 -42.38 13.30
CA ASP A 131 -37.91 -41.66 13.64
C ASP A 131 -37.77 -41.48 15.16
N GLN A 132 -36.54 -41.28 15.61
CA GLN A 132 -36.24 -41.07 17.01
C GLN A 132 -35.00 -40.22 17.17
N MET A 133 -35.04 -39.27 18.11
CA MET A 133 -33.87 -38.52 18.52
C MET A 133 -33.74 -38.47 20.04
N ASN A 134 -32.50 -38.33 20.51
CA ASN A 134 -32.18 -38.17 21.92
C ASN A 134 -31.50 -36.83 22.10
N TYR A 135 -31.83 -36.11 23.18
CA TYR A 135 -31.14 -34.89 23.53
C TYR A 135 -30.82 -34.80 25.01
N SER A 136 -29.69 -34.19 25.32
CA SER A 136 -29.20 -34.02 26.69
C SER A 136 -29.51 -32.64 27.28
N GLY A 137 -30.30 -31.83 26.56
CA GLY A 137 -30.83 -30.49 26.89
C GLY A 137 -29.94 -29.57 27.71
N THR A 138 -29.33 -28.53 27.13
CA THR A 138 -28.77 -27.38 27.88
C THR A 138 -28.52 -26.16 26.99
N THR A 139 -29.49 -25.23 26.86
CA THR A 139 -29.34 -23.75 26.77
C THR A 139 -30.67 -23.13 26.38
N ASN A 140 -30.96 -21.94 26.90
CA ASN A 140 -32.19 -21.20 26.65
C ASN A 140 -32.12 -20.49 25.28
N GLY A 141 -33.10 -20.75 24.42
CA GLY A 141 -33.36 -20.00 23.19
C GLY A 141 -32.92 -20.67 21.88
N ASP A 142 -32.05 -21.66 21.95
CA ASP A 142 -31.53 -22.40 20.79
C ASP A 142 -32.32 -23.70 20.56
N SER A 143 -32.40 -24.16 19.31
CA SER A 143 -32.97 -25.46 18.96
C SER A 143 -31.88 -26.53 18.81
N LEU A 144 -32.30 -27.79 18.80
CA LEU A 144 -31.49 -28.89 18.27
C LEU A 144 -31.93 -29.21 16.85
N SER A 145 -31.05 -28.94 15.91
CA SER A 145 -31.29 -29.07 14.49
C SER A 145 -30.47 -30.19 13.88
N LEU A 146 -31.09 -30.97 13.00
CA LEU A 146 -30.43 -31.99 12.21
C LEU A 146 -29.68 -31.32 11.06
N VAL A 147 -28.35 -31.26 11.16
CA VAL A 147 -27.47 -30.71 10.13
C VAL A 147 -26.48 -31.81 9.70
N ASN A 148 -26.39 -32.05 8.39
CA ASN A 148 -25.54 -33.11 7.82
C ASN A 148 -25.74 -34.51 8.47
N GLY A 149 -26.96 -34.80 8.95
CA GLY A 149 -27.33 -36.07 9.58
C GLY A 149 -26.95 -36.20 11.07
N ILE A 150 -26.51 -35.11 11.71
CA ILE A 150 -26.18 -35.05 13.14
C ILE A 150 -27.02 -33.95 13.78
N PHE A 151 -27.67 -34.25 14.90
CA PHE A 151 -28.32 -33.22 15.70
C PHE A 151 -27.27 -32.39 16.43
N GLN A 152 -27.32 -31.08 16.23
CA GLN A 152 -26.47 -30.11 16.89
C GLN A 152 -27.28 -28.89 17.30
N GLN A 153 -26.75 -28.11 18.24
CA GLN A 153 -27.38 -26.88 18.66
C GLN A 153 -27.23 -25.81 17.58
N SER A 154 -28.30 -25.08 17.26
CA SER A 154 -28.29 -23.99 16.29
C SER A 154 -29.33 -22.92 16.62
N THR A 155 -29.24 -21.79 15.94
CA THR A 155 -30.35 -20.83 15.91
C THR A 155 -31.60 -21.49 15.31
N PRO A 156 -32.80 -21.26 15.87
CA PRO A 156 -34.02 -21.89 15.39
C PRO A 156 -34.46 -21.47 13.98
N THR A 157 -34.83 -22.45 13.16
CA THR A 157 -35.16 -22.30 11.73
C THR A 157 -36.54 -22.87 11.34
N PRO A 158 -37.62 -22.61 12.10
CA PRO A 158 -38.89 -23.31 11.93
C PRO A 158 -39.51 -23.09 10.53
N GLY A 159 -39.76 -24.19 9.85
CA GLY A 159 -40.30 -24.26 8.50
C GLY A 159 -39.26 -24.09 7.39
N SER A 160 -37.97 -24.24 7.69
CA SER A 160 -36.89 -24.04 6.73
C SER A 160 -35.75 -25.05 6.92
N GLN A 161 -34.87 -25.15 5.92
CA GLN A 161 -33.73 -26.06 6.03
C GLN A 161 -32.77 -25.58 7.13
N ASN A 162 -32.43 -26.47 8.05
CA ASN A 162 -31.40 -26.22 9.05
C ASN A 162 -30.05 -25.96 8.37
N GLU A 163 -29.39 -24.88 8.74
CA GLU A 163 -28.06 -24.54 8.28
C GLU A 163 -27.05 -24.77 9.42
N ASP A 164 -25.82 -25.19 9.09
CA ASP A 164 -24.70 -25.10 10.03
C ASP A 164 -24.59 -23.61 10.44
N GLU A 165 -24.44 -23.31 11.73
CA GLU A 165 -23.83 -22.03 12.09
C GLU A 165 -22.48 -22.00 11.38
N GLU A 166 -22.33 -21.18 10.33
CA GLU A 166 -21.04 -21.12 9.65
C GLU A 166 -20.00 -20.65 10.68
N THR A 167 -19.12 -21.56 11.09
CA THR A 167 -18.11 -21.28 12.11
C THR A 167 -17.19 -20.17 11.62
N ALA A 168 -16.91 -19.19 12.49
CA ALA A 168 -15.97 -18.11 12.18
C ALA A 168 -14.61 -18.66 11.71
N ASP A 169 -14.32 -18.52 10.41
CA ASP A 169 -13.05 -18.92 9.80
C ASP A 169 -12.12 -17.71 9.69
N TYR A 170 -11.33 -17.45 10.73
CA TYR A 170 -10.37 -16.36 10.75
C TYR A 170 -9.22 -16.54 9.75
N SER A 171 -9.02 -17.74 9.17
CA SER A 171 -8.02 -17.95 8.11
C SER A 171 -8.35 -17.19 6.81
N LYS A 172 -9.57 -16.63 6.71
CA LYS A 172 -9.97 -15.75 5.61
C LYS A 172 -9.54 -14.29 5.80
N ILE A 173 -9.04 -13.94 6.98
CA ILE A 173 -8.49 -12.61 7.26
C ILE A 173 -7.05 -12.56 6.76
N SER A 174 -6.68 -11.45 6.13
CA SER A 174 -5.30 -11.15 5.74
C SER A 174 -4.99 -9.68 5.97
N VAL A 175 -3.76 -9.35 6.31
CA VAL A 175 -3.31 -7.96 6.36
C VAL A 175 -3.04 -7.46 4.94
N THR A 176 -3.62 -6.32 4.57
CA THR A 176 -3.53 -5.77 3.20
C THR A 176 -2.80 -4.45 3.11
N GLU A 177 -2.77 -3.68 4.18
CA GLU A 177 -2.10 -2.38 4.22
C GLU A 177 -1.69 -2.05 5.65
N PHE A 178 -0.63 -1.27 5.85
CA PHE A 178 -0.30 -0.72 7.17
C PHE A 178 0.53 0.56 7.03
N LEU A 179 0.43 1.44 8.02
CA LEU A 179 1.11 2.74 8.07
C LEU A 179 2.02 2.83 9.30
N PRO A 180 3.34 2.53 9.16
CA PRO A 180 4.29 2.59 10.27
C PRO A 180 4.65 3.99 10.76
N ASN A 181 4.62 4.98 9.89
CA ASN A 181 5.09 6.33 10.18
C ASN A 181 4.01 7.32 9.77
N PRO A 182 2.91 7.47 10.52
CA PRO A 182 1.86 8.43 10.23
C PRO A 182 2.38 9.87 10.28
N GLU A 183 1.62 10.83 9.75
CA GLU A 183 2.00 12.24 9.91
C GLU A 183 1.79 12.69 11.35
N GLY A 184 2.86 13.09 12.03
CA GLY A 184 2.81 13.59 13.40
C GLY A 184 3.43 12.63 14.40
N ASP A 185 2.68 12.30 15.46
CA ASP A 185 3.14 11.39 16.52
C ASP A 185 2.70 9.96 16.19
N ASP A 186 3.65 9.04 16.04
CA ASP A 186 3.41 7.63 15.70
C ASP A 186 2.44 6.97 16.70
N GLY A 187 2.60 7.31 17.98
CA GLY A 187 1.75 6.85 19.08
C GLY A 187 0.50 7.70 19.30
N ALA A 188 0.03 8.48 18.33
CA ALA A 188 -1.18 9.26 18.50
C ALA A 188 -2.42 8.36 18.70
N THR A 189 -3.43 8.88 19.39
CA THR A 189 -4.72 8.19 19.55
C THR A 189 -5.42 8.04 18.20
N THR A 190 -6.28 7.02 18.08
CA THR A 190 -7.13 6.79 16.91
C THR A 190 -7.82 8.10 16.46
N PRO A 191 -7.78 8.48 15.15
CA PRO A 191 -7.24 7.75 14.01
C PRO A 191 -5.86 8.24 13.52
N ASN A 192 -5.13 9.02 14.32
CA ASN A 192 -3.97 9.77 13.82
C ASN A 192 -2.63 9.04 13.98
N GLY A 193 -2.60 7.93 14.71
CA GLY A 193 -1.39 7.12 14.92
C GLY A 193 -1.22 6.02 13.87
N GLU A 194 -0.28 5.12 14.16
CA GLU A 194 -0.03 3.90 13.38
C GLU A 194 -1.30 3.04 13.23
N TRP A 195 -1.38 2.31 12.12
CA TRP A 195 -2.50 1.38 11.88
C TRP A 195 -2.15 0.25 10.92
N ILE A 196 -2.95 -0.81 11.01
CA ILE A 196 -2.95 -1.99 10.13
C ILE A 196 -4.36 -2.17 9.56
N GLU A 197 -4.45 -2.50 8.28
CA GLU A 197 -5.67 -2.85 7.59
C GLU A 197 -5.77 -4.36 7.35
N LEU A 198 -6.94 -4.89 7.65
CA LEU A 198 -7.34 -6.27 7.43
C LEU A 198 -8.37 -6.35 6.31
N TYR A 199 -8.29 -7.42 5.51
CA TYR A 199 -9.30 -7.79 4.51
C TYR A 199 -9.92 -9.13 4.85
N ASN A 200 -11.25 -9.22 4.78
CA ASN A 200 -11.99 -10.47 4.93
C ASN A 200 -12.33 -11.05 3.55
N SER A 201 -11.63 -12.11 3.16
CA SER A 201 -11.88 -12.84 1.90
C SER A 201 -13.02 -13.87 1.98
N GLY A 202 -13.61 -14.05 3.17
CA GLY A 202 -14.70 -14.98 3.44
C GLY A 202 -16.07 -14.47 3.02
N ASN A 203 -17.06 -15.35 3.13
CA ASN A 203 -18.49 -15.09 2.89
C ASN A 203 -19.25 -14.63 4.15
N LEU A 204 -18.63 -14.72 5.33
CA LEU A 204 -19.23 -14.33 6.60
C LEU A 204 -18.73 -12.98 7.09
N ASN A 205 -19.54 -12.34 7.93
CA ASN A 205 -19.09 -11.26 8.78
C ASN A 205 -18.35 -11.85 9.98
N LEU A 206 -17.20 -11.30 10.34
CA LEU A 206 -16.38 -11.78 11.45
C LEU A 206 -16.23 -10.67 12.48
N ASP A 207 -16.40 -11.01 13.76
CA ASP A 207 -16.02 -10.11 14.84
C ASP A 207 -14.53 -10.31 15.14
N LEU A 208 -13.75 -9.24 15.01
CA LEU A 208 -12.31 -9.24 15.18
C LEU A 208 -11.88 -9.02 16.64
N ILE A 209 -12.83 -8.86 17.57
CA ILE A 209 -12.50 -8.63 18.98
C ILE A 209 -11.60 -9.73 19.54
N GLY A 210 -10.52 -9.32 20.22
CA GLY A 210 -9.57 -10.26 20.83
C GLY A 210 -8.51 -10.84 19.89
N LEU A 211 -8.54 -10.54 18.58
CA LEU A 211 -7.41 -10.85 17.70
C LEU A 211 -6.17 -10.08 18.16
N GLU A 212 -5.01 -10.70 18.00
CA GLU A 212 -3.75 -10.23 18.60
C GLU A 212 -2.69 -9.96 17.53
N PHE A 213 -2.01 -8.81 17.64
CA PHE A 213 -0.84 -8.48 16.85
C PHE A 213 0.44 -8.51 17.70
N TYR A 214 1.51 -8.98 17.06
CA TYR A 214 2.84 -9.10 17.64
C TYR A 214 3.89 -8.51 16.69
N ASP A 215 4.80 -7.70 17.22
CA ASP A 215 5.98 -7.18 16.52
C ASP A 215 7.19 -8.12 16.64
N ASN A 216 7.24 -8.93 17.71
CA ASN A 216 8.33 -9.90 17.91
C ASN A 216 7.83 -11.23 18.48
N VAL A 217 8.54 -12.31 18.16
CA VAL A 217 8.11 -13.66 18.55
C VAL A 217 8.40 -13.90 20.03
N GLY A 218 7.34 -14.06 20.84
CA GLY A 218 7.41 -14.63 22.19
C GLY A 218 7.16 -13.67 23.36
N SER A 219 6.65 -12.47 23.11
CA SER A 219 6.15 -11.52 24.11
C SER A 219 4.64 -11.64 24.34
N ASP A 220 4.11 -10.89 25.31
CA ASP A 220 2.68 -10.53 25.39
C ASP A 220 2.24 -9.85 24.07
N PRO A 221 0.95 -9.90 23.70
CA PRO A 221 0.45 -9.22 22.51
C PRO A 221 0.66 -7.71 22.61
N ASP A 222 1.17 -7.11 21.54
CA ASP A 222 1.41 -5.66 21.48
C ASP A 222 0.10 -4.90 21.27
N ILE A 223 -0.80 -5.46 20.46
CA ILE A 223 -2.15 -4.91 20.21
C ILE A 223 -3.17 -6.03 20.33
N ILE A 224 -4.26 -5.75 21.05
CA ILE A 224 -5.46 -6.59 21.08
C ILE A 224 -6.61 -5.80 20.47
N VAL A 225 -7.23 -6.35 19.43
CA VAL A 225 -8.33 -5.69 18.73
C VAL A 225 -9.53 -5.51 19.66
N SER A 226 -10.03 -4.28 19.74
CA SER A 226 -11.17 -3.92 20.57
C SER A 226 -11.93 -2.71 20.00
N ASN A 227 -12.99 -2.28 20.69
CA ASN A 227 -13.77 -1.09 20.30
C ASN A 227 -12.98 0.23 20.37
N THR A 228 -11.79 0.25 20.98
CA THR A 228 -10.95 1.46 21.04
C THR A 228 -9.86 1.49 19.96
N SER A 229 -9.53 0.33 19.38
CA SER A 229 -8.57 0.21 18.27
C SER A 229 -9.24 0.29 16.90
N THR A 230 -10.54 0.57 16.83
CA THR A 230 -11.33 0.66 15.59
C THR A 230 -12.25 1.88 15.66
N LEU A 231 -12.69 2.43 14.51
CA LEU A 231 -13.55 3.62 14.46
C LEU A 231 -15.06 3.29 14.54
N ASP A 232 -15.46 2.12 14.07
CA ASP A 232 -16.85 1.74 13.80
C ASP A 232 -17.16 0.31 14.30
N GLY A 233 -16.61 -0.06 15.47
CA GLY A 233 -16.75 -1.38 16.08
C GLY A 233 -15.82 -2.43 15.46
N THR A 234 -15.84 -3.66 15.97
CA THR A 234 -14.87 -4.71 15.63
C THR A 234 -15.32 -5.67 14.51
N ILE A 235 -16.56 -5.55 14.02
CA ILE A 235 -17.07 -6.40 12.96
C ILE A 235 -16.45 -5.99 11.61
N ILE A 236 -15.86 -6.95 10.90
CA ILE A 236 -15.50 -6.87 9.49
C ILE A 236 -16.52 -7.66 8.67
N THR A 237 -17.16 -6.99 7.71
CA THR A 237 -18.14 -7.63 6.84
C THR A 237 -17.44 -8.49 5.78
N SER A 238 -18.16 -9.44 5.20
CA SER A 238 -17.64 -10.25 4.09
C SER A 238 -17.10 -9.37 2.94
N ASN A 239 -15.99 -9.79 2.32
CA ASN A 239 -15.34 -9.09 1.20
C ASN A 239 -15.05 -7.59 1.44
N SER A 240 -14.77 -7.21 2.69
CA SER A 240 -14.57 -5.82 3.10
C SER A 240 -13.28 -5.64 3.90
N TYR A 241 -12.91 -4.38 4.12
CA TYR A 241 -11.69 -3.97 4.81
C TYR A 241 -11.99 -3.41 6.19
N LYS A 242 -11.04 -3.52 7.12
CA LYS A 242 -11.14 -2.95 8.48
C LYS A 242 -9.79 -2.42 8.93
N VAL A 243 -9.78 -1.22 9.49
CA VAL A 243 -8.57 -0.58 10.02
C VAL A 243 -8.50 -0.75 11.53
N VAL A 244 -7.36 -1.26 11.99
CA VAL A 244 -6.98 -1.41 13.39
C VAL A 244 -5.87 -0.42 13.71
N TYR A 245 -6.15 0.51 14.61
CA TYR A 245 -5.20 1.53 15.08
C TYR A 245 -4.48 1.05 16.33
N THR A 246 -3.21 1.44 16.48
CA THR A 246 -2.43 1.18 17.69
C THR A 246 -2.94 1.96 18.90
N ASN A 247 -3.67 3.05 18.65
CA ASN A 247 -4.41 3.85 19.63
C ASN A 247 -3.60 4.24 20.88
N GLY A 248 -2.51 4.98 20.71
CA GLY A 248 -1.67 5.38 21.84
C GLY A 248 -0.47 4.47 22.11
N ILE A 249 -0.38 3.33 21.42
CA ILE A 249 0.76 2.41 21.52
C ILE A 249 1.80 2.83 20.48
N SER A 250 2.98 3.21 20.95
CA SER A 250 4.11 3.65 20.12
C SER A 250 5.14 2.54 19.92
N SER A 251 5.88 2.56 18.80
CA SER A 251 6.97 1.61 18.49
C SER A 251 6.50 0.17 18.23
N PHE A 252 5.24 0.00 17.84
CA PHE A 252 4.75 -1.30 17.37
C PHE A 252 5.11 -1.50 15.90
N LEU A 253 4.91 -0.49 15.05
CA LEU A 253 5.41 -0.49 13.68
C LEU A 253 6.69 0.34 13.58
N ASN A 254 7.86 -0.30 13.64
CA ASN A 254 9.12 0.40 13.51
C ASN A 254 9.29 1.07 12.13
N ASN A 255 9.88 2.28 12.12
CA ASN A 255 10.08 3.07 10.90
C ASN A 255 11.43 2.83 10.20
N ASP A 256 12.36 2.16 10.88
CA ASP A 256 13.71 1.85 10.42
C ASP A 256 14.07 0.38 10.69
N GLY A 257 14.66 -0.28 9.69
CA GLY A 257 15.18 -1.64 9.84
C GLY A 257 14.16 -2.74 9.58
N TYR A 258 14.65 -3.97 9.48
CA TYR A 258 13.81 -5.12 9.19
C TYR A 258 12.88 -5.42 10.35
N GLU A 259 11.58 -5.51 10.06
CA GLU A 259 10.54 -5.76 11.06
C GLU A 259 9.54 -6.84 10.63
N LYS A 260 8.84 -7.45 11.60
CA LYS A 260 7.85 -8.51 11.36
C LYS A 260 6.56 -8.35 12.17
N ILE A 261 5.44 -8.24 11.48
CA ILE A 261 4.09 -8.24 12.07
C ILE A 261 3.52 -9.65 12.02
N THR A 262 3.03 -10.17 13.14
CA THR A 262 2.28 -11.44 13.21
C THR A 262 0.87 -11.19 13.73
N LEU A 263 -0.15 -11.65 12.99
CA LEU A 263 -1.55 -11.64 13.40
C LEU A 263 -1.97 -13.04 13.85
N LYS A 264 -2.59 -13.14 15.02
CA LYS A 264 -3.12 -14.40 15.57
C LYS A 264 -4.60 -14.31 15.91
N ASP A 265 -5.26 -15.46 15.85
CA ASP A 265 -6.64 -15.62 16.32
C ASP A 265 -6.75 -15.76 17.84
N ILE A 266 -7.99 -15.80 18.34
CA ILE A 266 -8.30 -15.94 19.77
C ILE A 266 -7.91 -17.30 20.36
N PHE A 267 -7.57 -18.27 19.50
CA PHE A 267 -7.08 -19.60 19.90
C PHE A 267 -5.55 -19.68 19.85
N GLY A 268 -4.87 -18.61 19.39
CA GLY A 268 -3.42 -18.51 19.26
C GLY A 268 -2.86 -19.04 17.94
N GLU A 269 -3.71 -19.38 16.97
CA GLU A 269 -3.29 -19.79 15.63
C GLU A 269 -2.88 -18.57 14.80
N ILE A 270 -1.83 -18.72 13.99
CA ILE A 270 -1.35 -17.64 13.12
C ILE A 270 -2.29 -17.50 11.93
N ILE A 271 -2.86 -16.30 11.77
CA ILE A 271 -3.68 -15.92 10.62
C ILE A 271 -2.76 -15.43 9.48
N ASP A 272 -1.86 -14.49 9.79
CA ASP A 272 -1.00 -13.86 8.79
C ASP A 272 0.34 -13.41 9.40
N GLU A 273 1.38 -13.30 8.56
CA GLU A 273 2.71 -12.84 8.94
C GLU A 273 3.35 -12.03 7.80
N ILE A 274 3.77 -10.80 8.10
CA ILE A 274 4.36 -9.89 7.11
C ILE A 274 5.67 -9.34 7.62
N THR A 275 6.59 -9.08 6.70
CA THR A 275 7.87 -8.45 7.00
C THR A 275 8.10 -7.24 6.11
N TYR A 276 8.77 -6.21 6.66
CA TYR A 276 9.08 -4.97 5.94
C TYR A 276 10.40 -4.36 6.44
N SER A 277 10.89 -3.29 5.81
CA SER A 277 12.27 -2.79 6.01
C SER A 277 12.42 -1.38 6.56
N ASP A 278 11.55 -0.47 6.16
CA ASP A 278 11.62 0.96 6.48
C ASP A 278 10.33 1.61 5.97
N SER A 279 10.06 2.83 6.45
CA SER A 279 8.91 3.61 6.02
C SER A 279 9.24 5.11 5.97
N ASP A 280 8.66 5.78 4.99
CA ASP A 280 8.67 7.25 4.94
C ASP A 280 7.41 7.78 5.63
N GLU A 281 7.50 8.97 6.24
CA GLU A 281 6.35 9.62 6.89
C GLU A 281 5.17 9.79 5.92
N GLY A 282 4.00 9.31 6.35
CA GLY A 282 2.75 9.29 5.61
C GLY A 282 2.64 8.23 4.52
N VAL A 283 3.62 7.33 4.37
CA VAL A 283 3.62 6.29 3.32
C VAL A 283 3.26 4.94 3.91
N SER A 284 2.23 4.30 3.37
CA SER A 284 1.83 2.95 3.76
C SER A 284 2.60 1.88 2.98
N TRP A 285 2.68 0.69 3.55
CA TRP A 285 2.96 -0.54 2.83
C TRP A 285 1.64 -1.18 2.46
N SER A 286 1.46 -1.50 1.17
CA SER A 286 0.19 -1.99 0.62
C SER A 286 0.40 -3.20 -0.26
N LEU A 287 -0.44 -4.22 -0.09
CA LEU A 287 -0.49 -5.39 -0.95
C LEU A 287 -1.36 -5.09 -2.18
N SER A 288 -0.74 -4.97 -3.34
CA SER A 288 -1.40 -4.76 -4.63
C SER A 288 -0.85 -5.73 -5.67
N GLU A 289 -1.73 -6.33 -6.48
CA GLU A 289 -1.39 -7.36 -7.48
C GLU A 289 -0.46 -8.48 -6.94
N GLY A 290 -0.62 -8.85 -5.67
CA GLY A 290 0.17 -9.89 -5.01
C GLY A 290 1.60 -9.47 -4.63
N LYS A 291 1.89 -8.16 -4.59
CA LYS A 291 3.18 -7.62 -4.17
C LYS A 291 3.00 -6.50 -3.14
N TRP A 292 3.86 -6.54 -2.11
CA TRP A 292 4.01 -5.44 -1.17
C TRP A 292 4.79 -4.31 -1.81
N GLN A 293 4.24 -3.11 -1.72
CA GLN A 293 4.85 -1.89 -2.22
C GLN A 293 4.47 -0.68 -1.37
N ARG A 294 5.32 0.33 -1.39
CA ARG A 294 5.05 1.60 -0.70
C ARG A 294 4.09 2.45 -1.52
N THR A 295 2.99 2.89 -0.92
CA THR A 295 1.94 3.66 -1.61
C THR A 295 1.42 4.82 -0.78
N THR A 296 0.58 5.65 -1.41
CA THR A 296 -0.36 6.50 -0.67
C THR A 296 -1.30 5.61 0.16
N PRO A 297 -1.61 5.99 1.42
CA PRO A 297 -2.50 5.20 2.25
C PRO A 297 -3.95 5.13 1.75
N THR A 298 -4.58 3.94 1.81
CA THR A 298 -5.98 3.69 1.40
C THR A 298 -6.87 3.09 2.51
N PRO A 299 -6.85 3.63 3.75
CA PRO A 299 -7.49 3.00 4.90
C PRO A 299 -9.00 2.76 4.70
N GLY A 300 -9.41 1.49 4.84
CA GLY A 300 -10.78 1.01 4.71
C GLY A 300 -11.20 0.69 3.28
N TYR A 301 -10.28 0.72 2.32
CA TYR A 301 -10.56 0.53 0.90
C TYR A 301 -9.50 -0.35 0.23
N LYS A 302 -9.87 -0.93 -0.92
CA LYS A 302 -8.95 -1.72 -1.72
C LYS A 302 -7.77 -0.89 -2.23
N ASN A 303 -6.56 -1.41 -2.03
CA ASN A 303 -5.32 -0.90 -2.62
C ASN A 303 -5.39 -0.80 -4.16
N GLU A 304 -5.04 0.37 -4.73
CA GLU A 304 -5.01 0.62 -6.18
C GLU A 304 -3.57 0.83 -6.69
N ASP A 305 -3.18 0.19 -7.80
CA ASP A 305 -1.82 0.29 -8.37
C ASP A 305 -1.51 1.65 -9.07
N ASN A 306 -2.54 2.36 -9.53
CA ASN A 306 -2.42 3.46 -10.50
C ASN A 306 -2.53 4.88 -9.89
N LYS A 307 -2.62 5.03 -8.56
CA LYS A 307 -2.71 6.34 -7.87
C LYS A 307 -1.56 6.62 -6.90
N THR A 308 -0.50 5.83 -6.94
CA THR A 308 0.39 5.57 -5.80
C THR A 308 1.82 6.09 -5.97
N SER A 309 2.01 7.16 -6.76
CA SER A 309 3.30 7.85 -6.71
C SER A 309 3.45 8.50 -5.35
N THR A 310 4.38 8.04 -4.50
CA THR A 310 4.73 8.78 -3.29
C THR A 310 5.47 10.08 -3.62
N GLN A 311 5.93 10.25 -4.86
CA GLN A 311 6.61 11.45 -5.34
C GLN A 311 5.61 12.50 -5.79
N SER A 312 5.93 13.76 -5.49
CA SER A 312 5.15 14.90 -5.97
C SER A 312 5.25 15.05 -7.49
N GLU A 313 4.24 15.68 -8.07
CA GLU A 313 4.20 16.03 -9.48
C GLU A 313 3.74 17.48 -9.65
N LEU A 314 4.36 18.19 -10.58
CA LEU A 314 3.94 19.52 -11.03
C LEU A 314 3.82 19.50 -12.54
N LYS A 315 2.73 20.07 -13.07
CA LYS A 315 2.47 20.18 -14.51
C LYS A 315 1.84 21.52 -14.83
N ILE A 316 2.36 22.20 -15.85
CA ILE A 316 1.73 23.35 -16.49
C ILE A 316 0.80 22.79 -17.58
N GLU A 317 -0.49 22.73 -17.28
CA GLU A 317 -1.46 22.13 -18.21
C GLU A 317 -1.80 23.07 -19.37
N GLU A 318 -1.99 24.36 -19.06
CA GLU A 318 -2.41 25.38 -20.03
C GLU A 318 -2.01 26.77 -19.55
N ILE A 319 -1.87 27.73 -20.48
CA ILE A 319 -1.63 29.15 -20.16
C ILE A 319 -2.77 29.97 -20.76
N TYR A 320 -3.62 30.54 -19.91
CA TYR A 320 -4.74 31.39 -20.31
C TYR A 320 -4.32 32.85 -20.49
N ASP A 321 -5.22 33.61 -21.14
CA ASP A 321 -5.10 35.04 -21.45
C ASP A 321 -3.95 35.40 -22.38
N LEU A 322 -3.51 34.44 -23.18
CA LEU A 322 -2.67 34.71 -24.35
C LEU A 322 -3.53 35.28 -25.49
N GLY A 323 -2.88 36.03 -26.40
CA GLY A 323 -3.53 36.47 -27.64
C GLY A 323 -4.04 35.29 -28.47
N SER A 324 -4.83 35.58 -29.52
CA SER A 324 -5.31 34.55 -30.45
C SER A 324 -4.18 33.77 -31.15
N ASP A 325 -2.98 34.33 -31.17
CA ASP A 325 -1.74 33.74 -31.67
C ASP A 325 -0.97 32.92 -30.61
N LYS A 326 -1.51 32.77 -29.39
CA LYS A 326 -0.89 32.12 -28.23
C LYS A 326 0.43 32.77 -27.79
N LYS A 327 0.57 34.08 -28.00
CA LYS A 327 1.73 34.87 -27.55
C LYS A 327 1.32 35.84 -26.45
N ALA A 328 2.27 36.16 -25.58
CA ALA A 328 2.11 37.19 -24.55
C ALA A 328 2.80 38.48 -24.99
N GLU A 329 2.36 39.61 -24.46
CA GLU A 329 3.02 40.91 -24.61
C GLU A 329 3.59 41.39 -23.27
N TRP A 330 4.63 42.22 -23.32
CA TRP A 330 5.12 42.89 -22.11
C TRP A 330 4.00 43.70 -21.45
N GLY A 331 3.86 43.58 -20.13
CA GLY A 331 2.79 44.19 -19.34
C GLY A 331 1.50 43.37 -19.25
N ASP A 332 1.41 42.22 -19.91
CA ASP A 332 0.24 41.35 -19.81
C ASP A 332 0.19 40.60 -18.46
N ILE A 333 -1.01 40.21 -18.06
CA ILE A 333 -1.23 39.25 -16.98
C ILE A 333 -1.66 37.95 -17.62
N ILE A 334 -0.85 36.91 -17.48
CA ILE A 334 -1.18 35.55 -17.93
C ILE A 334 -1.71 34.72 -16.77
N ARG A 335 -2.48 33.68 -17.08
CA ARG A 335 -3.04 32.76 -16.08
C ARG A 335 -2.67 31.31 -16.39
N PRO A 336 -1.47 30.84 -16.01
CA PRO A 336 -1.14 29.42 -16.07
C PRO A 336 -2.04 28.57 -15.17
N LYS A 337 -2.60 27.51 -15.76
CA LYS A 337 -3.27 26.40 -15.10
C LYS A 337 -2.23 25.36 -14.71
N ILE A 338 -2.09 25.15 -13.41
CA ILE A 338 -1.06 24.30 -12.81
C ILE A 338 -1.77 23.15 -12.13
N PHE A 339 -1.43 21.93 -12.56
CA PHE A 339 -1.70 20.73 -11.80
C PHE A 339 -0.54 20.48 -10.84
N ALA A 340 -0.87 20.20 -9.59
CA ALA A 340 0.07 19.88 -8.55
C ALA A 340 -0.45 18.69 -7.74
N TYR A 341 0.37 17.65 -7.63
CA TYR A 341 0.18 16.57 -6.69
C TYR A 341 1.31 16.67 -5.67
N LYS A 342 0.98 16.87 -4.39
CA LYS A 342 1.99 16.81 -3.32
C LYS A 342 2.12 15.35 -2.89
N GLY A 343 3.30 14.77 -3.04
CA GLY A 343 3.60 13.43 -2.54
C GLY A 343 3.86 13.41 -1.04
N ASN A 344 4.79 12.57 -0.59
CA ASN A 344 5.20 12.46 0.82
C ASN A 344 6.19 13.55 1.28
N THR A 345 6.52 14.52 0.43
CA THR A 345 7.48 15.58 0.76
C THR A 345 6.98 16.49 1.89
N ASN A 346 7.91 16.92 2.74
CA ASN A 346 7.68 17.93 3.78
C ASN A 346 7.82 19.36 3.25
N LYS A 347 8.11 19.53 1.95
CA LYS A 347 8.09 20.84 1.29
C LYS A 347 6.65 21.23 0.99
N GLU A 348 6.31 22.49 1.27
CA GLU A 348 4.95 23.02 1.03
C GLU A 348 4.93 24.06 -0.09
N VAL A 349 6.07 24.66 -0.40
CA VAL A 349 6.12 25.84 -1.28
C VAL A 349 6.27 25.42 -2.74
N VAL A 350 5.41 25.97 -3.59
CA VAL A 350 5.57 25.95 -5.05
C VAL A 350 5.89 27.36 -5.53
N TRP A 351 6.97 27.49 -6.29
CA TRP A 351 7.41 28.74 -6.90
C TRP A 351 7.01 28.79 -8.37
N ILE A 352 6.67 29.99 -8.83
CA ILE A 352 6.37 30.28 -10.24
C ILE A 352 7.08 31.55 -10.70
N TRP A 353 7.72 31.50 -11.88
CA TRP A 353 8.34 32.66 -12.51
C TRP A 353 8.59 32.46 -14.01
N ILE A 354 8.99 33.53 -14.69
CA ILE A 354 9.38 33.52 -16.10
C ILE A 354 10.85 33.95 -16.23
N GLU A 355 11.64 33.18 -16.96
CA GLU A 355 13.04 33.49 -17.30
C GLU A 355 13.42 33.03 -18.72
N ASN A 356 14.52 33.52 -19.25
CA ASN A 356 15.23 32.90 -20.36
C ASN A 356 16.65 32.52 -19.90
N ASP A 357 17.51 32.11 -20.84
CA ASP A 357 18.88 31.68 -20.52
C ASP A 357 19.77 32.82 -19.97
N GLU A 358 19.36 34.07 -20.12
CA GLU A 358 20.15 35.25 -19.72
C GLU A 358 19.60 35.97 -18.48
N VAL A 359 18.27 36.03 -18.33
CA VAL A 359 17.61 36.87 -17.32
C VAL A 359 16.25 36.33 -16.88
N ARG A 360 15.97 36.47 -15.59
CA ARG A 360 14.64 36.28 -15.03
C ARG A 360 13.85 37.58 -15.10
N VAL A 361 12.70 37.56 -15.77
CA VAL A 361 11.91 38.76 -16.06
C VAL A 361 10.81 39.00 -15.03
N THR A 362 10.25 37.96 -14.41
CA THR A 362 9.32 38.15 -13.28
C THR A 362 10.02 37.99 -11.93
N LYS A 363 9.42 38.55 -10.87
CA LYS A 363 9.74 38.09 -9.52
C LYS A 363 9.30 36.62 -9.38
N LYS A 364 9.94 35.89 -8.45
CA LYS A 364 9.43 34.58 -8.04
C LYS A 364 8.20 34.81 -7.17
N SER A 365 7.06 34.35 -7.66
CA SER A 365 5.84 34.23 -6.89
C SER A 365 5.77 32.84 -6.27
N LYS A 366 4.97 32.69 -5.20
CA LYS A 366 4.77 31.40 -4.54
C LYS A 366 3.35 31.22 -4.04
N PHE A 367 2.97 29.96 -3.86
CA PHE A 367 1.81 29.51 -3.10
C PHE A 367 2.19 28.23 -2.34
N ASP A 368 1.42 27.91 -1.30
CA ASP A 368 1.71 26.81 -0.40
C ASP A 368 0.65 25.70 -0.57
N LEU A 369 1.10 24.45 -0.55
CA LEU A 369 0.28 23.24 -0.57
C LEU A 369 0.60 22.41 0.68
N TYR A 370 -0.38 22.31 1.57
CA TYR A 370 -0.22 21.67 2.88
C TYR A 370 -0.56 20.17 2.82
N GLN A 371 -1.67 19.80 2.19
CA GLN A 371 -2.16 18.42 2.20
C GLN A 371 -1.31 17.50 1.30
N LYS A 372 -0.73 16.45 1.90
CA LYS A 372 -0.04 15.36 1.18
C LYS A 372 -1.06 14.49 0.43
N PHE A 373 -0.58 13.83 -0.62
CA PHE A 373 -1.30 12.91 -1.51
C PHE A 373 -2.59 13.44 -2.13
N GLN A 374 -2.69 14.75 -2.28
CA GLN A 374 -3.87 15.40 -2.85
C GLN A 374 -3.55 16.04 -4.20
N ASN A 375 -4.41 15.78 -5.17
CA ASN A 375 -4.42 16.49 -6.44
C ASN A 375 -5.01 17.88 -6.24
N THR A 376 -4.24 18.91 -6.58
CA THR A 376 -4.69 20.30 -6.60
C THR A 376 -4.50 20.86 -7.99
N THR A 377 -5.51 21.53 -8.52
CA THR A 377 -5.39 22.29 -9.77
C THR A 377 -5.75 23.73 -9.49
N LEU A 378 -4.87 24.65 -9.86
CA LEU A 378 -5.09 26.08 -9.65
C LEU A 378 -4.67 26.89 -10.86
N THR A 379 -5.25 28.07 -10.99
CA THR A 379 -4.88 29.05 -12.01
C THR A 379 -4.24 30.24 -11.32
N TYR A 380 -2.98 30.52 -11.64
CA TYR A 380 -2.21 31.56 -10.96
C TYR A 380 -2.05 32.81 -11.85
N PRO A 381 -2.59 33.99 -11.49
CA PRO A 381 -2.36 35.20 -12.26
C PRO A 381 -0.92 35.69 -12.08
N LEU A 382 -0.13 35.64 -13.15
CA LEU A 382 1.26 36.08 -13.19
C LEU A 382 1.41 37.31 -14.07
N MET A 383 1.82 38.42 -13.46
CA MET A 383 2.07 39.68 -14.17
C MET A 383 3.46 39.66 -14.83
N ILE A 384 3.48 39.79 -16.15
CA ILE A 384 4.69 40.07 -16.91
C ILE A 384 5.00 41.56 -16.73
N PRO A 385 6.24 41.95 -16.36
CA PRO A 385 6.56 43.36 -16.19
C PRO A 385 6.34 44.13 -17.49
N ASP A 386 6.02 45.43 -17.36
CA ASP A 386 6.15 46.35 -18.48
C ASP A 386 7.62 46.43 -18.91
N ASN A 387 7.85 46.56 -20.21
CA ASN A 387 9.19 46.62 -20.81
C ASN A 387 9.39 47.88 -21.64
N CYS A 388 8.80 49.00 -21.21
CA CYS A 388 8.88 50.27 -21.94
C CYS A 388 10.26 50.95 -21.88
N ASN A 389 11.15 50.46 -21.03
CA ASN A 389 12.57 50.80 -21.02
C ASN A 389 13.40 49.94 -21.98
N SER A 390 12.79 48.98 -22.71
CA SER A 390 13.48 48.00 -23.58
C SER A 390 14.60 47.23 -22.86
N GLU A 391 14.40 46.95 -21.57
CA GLU A 391 15.37 46.20 -20.76
C GLU A 391 15.49 44.75 -21.21
N PHE A 392 14.37 44.15 -21.64
CA PHE A 392 14.25 42.78 -22.09
C PHE A 392 14.00 42.70 -23.60
N LEU A 393 14.51 41.67 -24.26
CA LEU A 393 14.27 41.45 -25.69
C LEU A 393 13.03 40.58 -25.91
N SER A 394 12.26 40.87 -26.96
CA SER A 394 11.21 39.96 -27.42
C SER A 394 11.81 38.59 -27.80
N GLY A 395 11.12 37.50 -27.48
CA GLY A 395 11.58 36.16 -27.80
C GLY A 395 10.94 35.06 -26.96
N ASN A 396 11.57 33.89 -26.98
CA ASN A 396 11.11 32.73 -26.20
C ASN A 396 11.64 32.82 -24.76
N TYR A 397 10.70 32.71 -23.83
CA TYR A 397 10.94 32.58 -22.41
C TYR A 397 10.41 31.24 -21.92
N LYS A 398 10.80 30.84 -20.71
CA LYS A 398 10.29 29.68 -19.99
C LYS A 398 9.47 30.16 -18.80
N LEU A 399 8.20 29.79 -18.77
CA LEU A 399 7.43 29.77 -17.53
C LEU A 399 7.84 28.53 -16.75
N ILE A 400 8.29 28.70 -15.52
CA ILE A 400 8.76 27.62 -14.66
C ILE A 400 7.88 27.52 -13.43
N VAL A 401 7.49 26.30 -13.09
CA VAL A 401 6.86 25.93 -11.81
C VAL A 401 7.79 24.93 -11.13
N ASP A 402 8.21 25.22 -9.90
CA ASP A 402 9.26 24.45 -9.19
C ASP A 402 8.98 24.42 -7.69
N GLY A 403 8.98 23.24 -7.10
CA GLY A 403 8.62 23.03 -5.70
C GLY A 403 8.22 21.58 -5.42
N LEU A 404 8.01 21.23 -4.14
CA LEU A 404 7.59 19.88 -3.75
C LEU A 404 8.50 18.73 -4.24
N ASP A 405 9.77 18.99 -4.58
CA ASP A 405 10.67 18.03 -5.25
C ASP A 405 10.31 17.69 -6.71
N ALA A 406 9.41 18.48 -7.32
CA ALA A 406 9.04 18.42 -8.72
C ALA A 406 9.31 19.75 -9.43
N ARG A 407 9.37 19.70 -10.77
CA ARG A 407 9.55 20.89 -11.61
C ARG A 407 8.95 20.65 -12.99
N ASP A 408 8.34 21.69 -13.53
CA ASP A 408 7.89 21.72 -14.93
C ASP A 408 8.18 23.08 -15.58
N GLU A 409 8.33 23.08 -16.91
CA GLU A 409 8.59 24.28 -17.70
C GLU A 409 7.80 24.31 -19.02
N ALA A 410 7.27 25.49 -19.36
CA ALA A 410 6.55 25.73 -20.60
C ALA A 410 7.18 26.90 -21.37
N ILE A 411 7.32 26.75 -22.69
CA ILE A 411 7.81 27.82 -23.55
C ILE A 411 6.70 28.86 -23.73
N LEU A 412 7.05 30.13 -23.56
CA LEU A 412 6.18 31.29 -23.73
C LEU A 412 6.90 32.33 -24.60
N GLU A 413 6.35 32.63 -25.78
CA GLU A 413 6.85 33.73 -26.60
C GLU A 413 6.30 35.07 -26.08
N ILE A 414 7.19 35.98 -25.71
CA ILE A 414 6.85 37.33 -25.23
C ILE A 414 7.31 38.35 -26.26
N ARG A 415 6.40 39.22 -26.70
CA ARG A 415 6.66 40.25 -27.71
C ARG A 415 6.50 41.67 -27.19
N ASP A 416 7.05 42.61 -27.95
CA ASP A 416 6.93 44.04 -27.71
C ASP A 416 5.49 44.51 -27.81
N LYS A 417 5.06 45.29 -26.81
CA LYS A 417 3.78 45.98 -26.80
C LYS A 417 3.94 47.37 -27.45
N PRO A 418 3.10 47.76 -28.43
CA PRO A 418 3.25 49.03 -29.15
C PRO A 418 3.04 50.31 -28.32
N LEU A 419 2.66 50.22 -27.04
CA LEU A 419 2.11 51.33 -26.26
C LEU A 419 3.12 52.10 -25.40
N CYS A 420 4.41 51.79 -25.51
CA CYS A 420 5.45 52.57 -24.85
C CYS A 420 5.64 53.89 -25.62
N LYS A 421 5.04 54.98 -25.12
CA LYS A 421 5.17 56.31 -25.72
C LYS A 421 6.63 56.75 -25.70
N ASP A 422 7.21 56.92 -26.90
CA ASP A 422 8.44 57.62 -27.27
C ASP A 422 9.50 57.75 -26.15
N SER A 423 10.26 56.68 -25.94
CA SER A 423 11.63 56.80 -25.41
C SER A 423 12.60 56.28 -26.47
N GLU A 424 13.61 57.08 -26.80
CA GLU A 424 14.60 56.76 -27.83
C GLU A 424 15.28 55.42 -27.53
N LYS A 425 15.17 54.50 -28.48
CA LYS A 425 15.71 53.13 -28.40
C LYS A 425 17.22 53.15 -28.63
N ALA A 426 17.99 52.76 -27.62
CA ALA A 426 19.33 52.23 -27.82
C ALA A 426 19.24 50.70 -27.91
N PRO A 427 19.74 50.04 -28.97
CA PRO A 427 19.81 48.58 -29.01
C PRO A 427 20.77 48.09 -27.93
N ARG A 428 20.31 47.21 -27.05
CA ARG A 428 21.13 46.62 -26.00
C ARG A 428 22.00 45.51 -26.62
N VAL A 429 23.31 45.76 -26.69
CA VAL A 429 24.33 44.73 -26.88
C VAL A 429 24.41 43.93 -25.57
N SER A 430 24.54 42.60 -25.61
CA SER A 430 24.58 41.80 -24.37
C SER A 430 25.73 42.29 -23.48
N ASN A 431 25.48 42.47 -22.18
CA ASN A 431 26.43 43.15 -21.28
C ASN A 431 27.79 42.41 -21.19
N LEU A 432 27.77 41.07 -21.30
CA LEU A 432 28.94 40.20 -21.31
C LEU A 432 28.69 39.08 -22.34
N GLU A 433 29.49 39.01 -23.40
CA GLU A 433 29.51 37.84 -24.30
C GLU A 433 30.59 36.86 -23.85
N TYR A 434 30.32 35.56 -23.95
CA TYR A 434 31.29 34.52 -23.61
C TYR A 434 31.15 33.28 -24.50
N SER A 435 32.27 32.70 -24.89
CA SER A 435 32.30 31.49 -25.72
C SER A 435 33.59 30.69 -25.53
N PHE A 436 33.60 29.44 -25.98
CA PHE A 436 34.87 28.72 -26.16
C PHE A 436 35.67 29.41 -27.27
N SER A 437 36.86 29.90 -26.93
CA SER A 437 37.88 30.29 -27.90
C SER A 437 38.57 29.04 -28.47
N SER A 438 38.88 28.08 -27.60
CA SER A 438 39.36 26.76 -27.99
C SER A 438 39.06 25.70 -26.92
N ILE A 439 38.74 24.49 -27.36
CA ILE A 439 38.55 23.31 -26.50
C ILE A 439 38.94 22.03 -27.24
N SER A 440 39.64 21.13 -26.56
CA SER A 440 40.04 19.83 -27.11
C SER A 440 38.83 18.90 -27.24
N LYS A 441 38.45 18.53 -28.47
CA LYS A 441 37.35 17.57 -28.72
C LYS A 441 37.67 16.13 -28.29
N GLU A 442 38.94 15.85 -28.04
CA GLU A 442 39.45 14.56 -27.60
C GLU A 442 40.48 14.76 -26.50
N VAL A 443 40.32 14.06 -25.39
CA VAL A 443 41.14 14.17 -24.18
C VAL A 443 41.60 12.79 -23.71
N VAL A 444 42.77 12.71 -23.08
CA VAL A 444 43.35 11.45 -22.58
C VAL A 444 43.17 11.39 -21.06
N SER A 445 42.72 10.25 -20.55
CA SER A 445 42.61 10.04 -19.09
C SER A 445 43.97 10.22 -18.41
N GLU A 446 43.96 10.85 -17.24
CA GLU A 446 45.11 11.21 -16.40
C GLU A 446 46.09 12.23 -17.01
N GLU A 447 45.73 12.85 -18.14
CA GLU A 447 46.52 13.92 -18.75
C GLU A 447 45.85 15.30 -18.60
N LYS A 448 46.69 16.34 -18.57
CA LYS A 448 46.22 17.72 -18.56
C LYS A 448 45.75 18.13 -19.95
N PHE A 449 44.65 18.86 -20.02
CA PHE A 449 44.20 19.55 -21.23
C PHE A 449 43.82 20.99 -20.91
N THR A 450 43.95 21.87 -21.90
CA THR A 450 43.67 23.31 -21.76
C THR A 450 42.38 23.66 -22.48
N THR A 451 41.59 24.54 -21.86
CA THR A 451 40.42 25.16 -22.46
C THR A 451 40.59 26.68 -22.42
N GLU A 452 40.27 27.37 -23.51
CA GLU A 452 40.33 28.82 -23.60
C GLU A 452 38.93 29.42 -23.76
N ILE A 453 38.61 30.43 -22.95
CA ILE A 453 37.32 31.10 -22.92
C ILE A 453 37.51 32.54 -23.37
N LEU A 454 36.79 32.95 -24.42
CA LEU A 454 36.71 34.35 -24.82
C LEU A 454 35.62 35.03 -23.99
N LEU A 455 35.96 36.15 -23.37
CA LEU A 455 35.06 37.03 -22.63
C LEU A 455 35.08 38.40 -23.29
N LYS A 456 33.91 39.00 -23.49
CA LYS A 456 33.78 40.35 -24.04
C LYS A 456 32.86 41.17 -23.18
N ASN A 457 33.40 42.21 -22.55
CA ASN A 457 32.64 43.13 -21.75
C ASN A 457 32.12 44.27 -22.63
N ASN A 458 30.81 44.31 -22.88
CA ASN A 458 30.20 45.38 -23.68
C ASN A 458 29.73 46.57 -22.81
N LEU A 459 29.95 46.52 -21.50
CA LEU A 459 29.62 47.61 -20.57
C LEU A 459 30.71 48.69 -20.52
N ASP A 460 30.35 49.83 -19.93
CA ASP A 460 31.27 50.92 -19.57
C ASP A 460 31.83 50.79 -18.14
N GLU A 461 31.58 49.65 -17.49
CA GLU A 461 32.04 49.30 -16.13
C GLU A 461 32.81 47.97 -16.12
N GLU A 462 33.73 47.81 -15.16
CA GLU A 462 34.52 46.59 -14.96
C GLU A 462 33.64 45.42 -14.48
N ILE A 463 33.86 44.22 -15.01
CA ILE A 463 33.17 43.01 -14.58
C ILE A 463 34.16 42.07 -13.88
N ASN A 464 33.86 41.74 -12.62
CA ASN A 464 34.57 40.71 -11.85
C ASN A 464 33.85 39.37 -11.90
N LEU A 465 34.58 38.32 -12.26
CA LEU A 465 34.09 36.95 -12.46
C LEU A 465 34.97 35.94 -11.74
N ASP A 466 34.33 34.94 -11.14
CA ASP A 466 34.96 33.69 -10.71
C ASP A 466 34.74 32.65 -11.83
N LEU A 467 35.82 32.12 -12.41
CA LEU A 467 35.80 31.20 -13.55
C LEU A 467 36.43 29.85 -13.17
N TRP A 468 35.72 28.74 -13.36
CA TRP A 468 36.26 27.38 -13.15
C TRP A 468 35.63 26.37 -14.10
N SER A 469 36.22 25.17 -14.21
CA SER A 469 35.70 24.12 -15.10
C SER A 469 35.96 22.71 -14.59
N TYR A 470 35.11 21.77 -14.99
CA TYR A 470 35.24 20.36 -14.63
C TYR A 470 34.52 19.42 -15.61
N PRO A 471 35.04 18.18 -15.80
CA PRO A 471 34.32 17.10 -16.46
C PRO A 471 33.24 16.47 -15.55
N TYR A 472 32.14 15.99 -16.13
CA TYR A 472 31.04 15.33 -15.41
C TYR A 472 30.30 14.29 -16.26
N PHE A 473 29.57 13.38 -15.59
CA PHE A 473 28.62 12.47 -16.22
C PHE A 473 27.47 12.16 -15.26
N GLY A 474 26.23 12.42 -15.68
CA GLY A 474 25.08 12.36 -14.78
C GLY A 474 25.26 13.32 -13.60
N SER A 475 25.07 12.82 -12.38
CA SER A 475 25.32 13.56 -11.13
C SER A 475 26.78 13.53 -10.67
N GLN A 476 27.64 12.68 -11.26
CA GLN A 476 29.03 12.51 -10.83
C GLN A 476 29.96 13.53 -11.52
N GLN A 477 30.72 14.27 -10.71
CA GLN A 477 31.80 15.15 -11.15
C GLN A 477 33.14 14.40 -11.12
N TYR A 478 34.00 14.67 -12.11
CA TYR A 478 35.33 14.06 -12.23
C TYR A 478 36.40 15.11 -11.98
N VAL A 479 36.67 15.38 -10.70
CA VAL A 479 37.62 16.39 -10.21
C VAL A 479 38.73 15.72 -9.40
N VAL A 480 39.93 16.32 -9.32
CA VAL A 480 41.05 15.70 -8.57
C VAL A 480 40.93 15.99 -7.08
N SER A 481 40.54 17.23 -6.72
CA SER A 481 40.30 17.62 -5.32
C SER A 481 38.87 18.10 -5.08
N ASP A 482 38.42 19.11 -5.80
CA ASP A 482 37.14 19.79 -5.59
C ASP A 482 36.62 20.45 -6.89
N GLU A 483 35.34 20.84 -6.90
CA GLU A 483 34.68 21.43 -8.09
C GLU A 483 35.39 22.69 -8.62
N LYS A 484 36.07 23.45 -7.76
CA LYS A 484 36.69 24.74 -8.07
C LYS A 484 38.23 24.64 -8.14
N GLU A 485 38.76 23.46 -8.40
CA GLU A 485 40.20 23.17 -8.42
C GLU A 485 41.01 24.17 -9.29
N ASN A 486 40.46 24.55 -10.45
CA ASN A 486 41.11 25.48 -11.38
C ASN A 486 40.51 26.90 -11.39
N LEU A 487 39.86 27.29 -10.29
CA LEU A 487 39.23 28.60 -10.14
C LEU A 487 40.21 29.74 -10.41
N GLN A 488 39.83 30.63 -11.33
CA GLN A 488 40.50 31.89 -11.59
C GLN A 488 39.55 33.05 -11.35
N LYS A 489 40.03 34.07 -10.63
CA LYS A 489 39.35 35.35 -10.50
C LYS A 489 39.78 36.25 -11.65
N VAL A 490 38.81 36.70 -12.42
CA VAL A 490 39.02 37.43 -13.67
C VAL A 490 38.28 38.76 -13.59
N SER A 491 39.02 39.85 -13.79
CA SER A 491 38.45 41.16 -14.10
C SER A 491 38.52 41.40 -15.62
N VAL A 492 37.41 41.85 -16.20
CA VAL A 492 37.31 42.27 -17.61
C VAL A 492 36.94 43.75 -17.64
N MET A 493 37.85 44.58 -18.12
CA MET A 493 37.71 46.03 -18.19
C MET A 493 36.59 46.45 -19.16
N PRO A 494 36.06 47.68 -19.03
CA PRO A 494 35.07 48.21 -19.97
C PRO A 494 35.51 48.06 -21.43
N LYS A 495 34.62 47.56 -22.29
CA LYS A 495 34.86 47.34 -23.74
C LYS A 495 36.05 46.40 -24.06
N GLU A 496 36.54 45.62 -23.10
CA GLU A 496 37.65 44.68 -23.28
C GLU A 496 37.17 43.32 -23.82
N GLU A 497 37.96 42.74 -24.74
CA GLU A 497 37.91 41.31 -25.08
C GLU A 497 39.11 40.61 -24.44
N LYS A 498 38.85 39.53 -23.69
CA LYS A 498 39.86 38.85 -22.87
C LYS A 498 39.73 37.34 -23.01
N VAL A 499 40.84 36.66 -23.27
CA VAL A 499 40.89 35.19 -23.34
C VAL A 499 41.49 34.62 -22.06
N ILE A 500 40.77 33.71 -21.41
CA ILE A 500 41.20 33.06 -20.17
C ILE A 500 41.48 31.59 -20.43
N LYS A 501 42.63 31.10 -19.96
CA LYS A 501 43.04 29.69 -20.10
C LYS A 501 42.83 28.94 -18.80
N LEU A 502 42.07 27.85 -18.85
CA LEU A 502 41.87 26.92 -17.75
C LEU A 502 42.61 25.61 -18.03
N GLU A 503 43.48 25.21 -17.10
CA GLU A 503 44.06 23.87 -17.10
C GLU A 503 43.09 22.89 -16.42
N ASN A 504 42.88 21.75 -17.06
CA ASN A 504 41.97 20.71 -16.59
C ASN A 504 42.71 19.38 -16.57
N ILE A 505 42.33 18.51 -15.63
CA ILE A 505 42.79 17.12 -15.59
C ILE A 505 41.53 16.26 -15.67
N LEU A 506 41.55 15.23 -16.50
CA LEU A 506 40.53 14.19 -16.48
C LEU A 506 41.05 13.01 -15.64
N PRO A 507 40.49 12.73 -14.45
CA PRO A 507 40.80 11.52 -13.69
C PRO A 507 40.55 10.23 -14.49
N GLU A 508 40.96 9.07 -13.99
CA GLU A 508 40.68 7.79 -14.68
C GLU A 508 39.17 7.60 -14.88
N VAL A 509 38.72 7.58 -16.15
CA VAL A 509 37.32 7.32 -16.51
C VAL A 509 37.26 6.18 -17.51
N LYS A 510 36.52 5.12 -17.19
CA LYS A 510 36.25 3.97 -18.08
C LYS A 510 35.04 4.24 -18.99
N ARG A 511 35.12 5.31 -19.79
CA ARG A 511 34.08 5.69 -20.77
C ARG A 511 34.70 6.26 -22.04
N ASP A 512 33.94 6.23 -23.12
CA ASP A 512 34.36 6.75 -24.44
C ASP A 512 34.07 8.25 -24.61
N THR A 513 33.14 8.79 -23.82
CA THR A 513 32.75 10.21 -23.85
C THR A 513 32.47 10.74 -22.46
N ILE A 514 32.71 12.04 -22.27
CA ILE A 514 32.41 12.76 -21.03
C ILE A 514 31.88 14.17 -21.34
N ASN A 515 30.99 14.68 -20.49
CA ASN A 515 30.56 16.08 -20.60
C ASN A 515 31.55 16.98 -19.87
N PHE A 516 31.75 18.19 -20.38
CA PHE A 516 32.63 19.18 -19.81
C PHE A 516 31.87 20.49 -19.60
N LYS A 517 32.09 21.10 -18.45
CA LYS A 517 31.39 22.33 -18.06
C LYS A 517 32.40 23.40 -17.63
N VAL A 518 32.16 24.63 -18.07
CA VAL A 518 32.82 25.84 -17.56
C VAL A 518 31.76 26.72 -16.91
N LYS A 519 32.03 27.20 -15.70
CA LYS A 519 31.15 28.09 -14.93
C LYS A 519 31.76 29.48 -14.80
N LEU A 520 30.97 30.51 -15.08
CA LEU A 520 31.33 31.92 -14.90
C LEU A 520 30.39 32.56 -13.88
N GLN A 521 30.89 32.85 -12.68
CA GLN A 521 30.12 33.45 -11.61
C GLN A 521 30.45 34.94 -11.50
N LYS A 522 29.52 35.81 -11.92
CA LYS A 522 29.64 37.25 -11.66
C LYS A 522 29.41 37.54 -10.19
N GLU A 523 30.21 38.44 -9.64
CA GLU A 523 30.07 38.94 -8.28
C GLU A 523 28.65 39.50 -8.05
N GLY A 524 27.99 39.04 -6.98
CA GLY A 524 26.62 39.45 -6.64
C GLY A 524 25.48 38.67 -7.32
N LEU A 525 25.75 37.82 -8.31
CA LEU A 525 24.74 36.91 -8.88
C LEU A 525 24.70 35.58 -8.11
N LYS A 526 23.49 34.99 -7.98
CA LYS A 526 23.31 33.66 -7.34
C LYS A 526 23.53 32.49 -8.30
N THR A 527 23.37 32.72 -9.60
CA THR A 527 23.50 31.69 -10.64
C THR A 527 24.73 32.01 -11.50
N ALA A 528 25.54 31.01 -11.80
CA ALA A 528 26.66 31.12 -12.72
C ALA A 528 26.19 30.93 -14.17
N TYR A 529 26.81 31.64 -15.10
CA TYR A 529 26.70 31.32 -16.52
C TYR A 529 27.45 30.02 -16.81
N GLU A 530 27.00 29.25 -17.82
CA GLU A 530 27.59 27.95 -18.16
C GLU A 530 27.94 27.84 -19.64
N LEU A 531 29.11 27.26 -19.93
CA LEU A 531 29.44 26.70 -21.24
C LEU A 531 29.58 25.18 -21.11
N LYS A 532 29.03 24.43 -22.06
CA LYS A 532 29.03 22.96 -22.06
C LYS A 532 29.53 22.42 -23.39
N GLU A 533 30.26 21.32 -23.33
CA GLU A 533 30.72 20.58 -24.50
C GLU A 533 30.85 19.09 -24.17
N THR A 534 30.77 18.21 -25.18
CA THR A 534 31.01 16.76 -25.01
C THR A 534 32.36 16.39 -25.62
N LEU A 535 33.22 15.74 -24.81
CA LEU A 535 34.58 15.35 -25.19
C LEU A 535 34.69 13.84 -25.39
N LYS A 536 35.48 13.40 -26.37
CA LYS A 536 35.87 12.00 -26.53
C LYS A 536 37.04 11.65 -25.62
N VAL A 537 37.00 10.48 -24.99
CA VAL A 537 38.04 10.04 -24.04
C VAL A 537 38.89 8.95 -24.68
N LYS A 538 40.20 9.18 -24.73
CA LYS A 538 41.21 8.19 -25.07
C LYS A 538 41.76 7.56 -23.80
N GLN A 539 41.69 6.24 -23.72
CA GLN A 539 42.25 5.48 -22.60
C GLN A 539 43.78 5.50 -22.66
N ASN A 540 44.44 5.79 -21.55
CA ASN A 540 45.89 5.72 -21.45
C ASN A 540 46.29 4.25 -21.32
N SER A 541 46.82 3.65 -22.38
CA SER A 541 47.24 2.25 -22.38
C SER A 541 48.56 2.09 -21.64
N LYS A 542 48.53 2.06 -20.29
CA LYS A 542 49.63 1.48 -19.50
C LYS A 542 49.38 -0.02 -19.33
N PRO A 543 50.40 -0.88 -19.52
CA PRO A 543 50.24 -2.31 -19.32
C PRO A 543 50.03 -2.57 -17.83
N SER A 544 48.88 -3.15 -17.47
CA SER A 544 48.65 -3.65 -16.12
C SER A 544 49.48 -4.92 -15.93
N GLU A 545 50.49 -4.87 -15.06
CA GLU A 545 51.15 -6.07 -14.55
C GLU A 545 50.17 -6.86 -13.68
N THR A 546 49.53 -7.87 -14.25
CA THR A 546 48.79 -8.88 -13.49
C THR A 546 49.76 -9.84 -12.82
N LEU A 547 49.86 -9.79 -11.50
CA LEU A 547 50.45 -10.87 -10.69
C LEU A 547 49.56 -12.12 -10.82
N LYS A 548 50.07 -13.14 -11.51
CA LYS A 548 49.41 -14.46 -11.60
C LYS A 548 49.65 -15.26 -10.31
N ASN A 549 48.58 -15.81 -9.73
CA ASN A 549 48.66 -16.82 -8.68
C ASN A 549 49.29 -18.11 -9.26
N PRO A 550 50.40 -18.64 -8.70
CA PRO A 550 51.13 -19.77 -9.28
C PRO A 550 50.39 -21.11 -9.28
N ILE A 551 49.24 -21.23 -8.62
CA ILE A 551 48.58 -22.52 -8.41
C ILE A 551 47.33 -22.72 -9.29
N THR A 552 46.61 -21.66 -9.69
CA THR A 552 45.30 -21.83 -10.34
C THR A 552 45.13 -21.12 -11.69
N GLY A 553 46.03 -20.23 -12.09
CA GLY A 553 46.04 -19.65 -13.44
C GLY A 553 44.89 -18.72 -13.84
N TYR A 554 43.92 -18.44 -12.96
CA TYR A 554 42.81 -17.50 -13.22
C TYR A 554 43.11 -16.08 -12.71
N THR A 555 42.67 -15.08 -13.47
CA THR A 555 42.72 -13.65 -13.12
C THR A 555 41.60 -13.32 -12.14
N VAL A 556 41.94 -12.80 -10.95
CA VAL A 556 40.96 -12.37 -9.93
C VAL A 556 40.60 -10.91 -10.16
N TYR A 557 39.31 -10.61 -10.25
CA TYR A 557 38.79 -9.25 -10.11
C TYR A 557 38.36 -9.04 -8.65
N GLU A 558 38.91 -8.03 -7.99
CA GLU A 558 38.48 -7.64 -6.64
C GLU A 558 37.21 -6.79 -6.78
N SER A 559 36.05 -7.35 -6.43
CA SER A 559 34.81 -6.57 -6.32
C SER A 559 34.83 -5.79 -5.00
N SER A 560 34.26 -4.59 -5.00
CA SER A 560 34.19 -3.65 -3.87
C SER A 560 33.43 -4.14 -2.62
N GLY A 561 33.06 -5.42 -2.55
CA GLY A 561 32.39 -6.06 -1.41
C GLY A 561 33.31 -6.65 -0.32
N GLU A 562 34.63 -6.75 -0.51
CA GLU A 562 35.53 -7.39 0.48
C GLU A 562 36.21 -6.43 1.48
N LYS A 563 36.16 -5.11 1.29
CA LYS A 563 36.61 -4.17 2.34
C LYS A 563 35.72 -4.26 3.59
N THR A 564 34.44 -4.55 3.43
CA THR A 564 33.46 -4.62 4.53
C THR A 564 33.63 -5.89 5.37
N LYS A 565 34.03 -7.03 4.77
CA LYS A 565 34.31 -8.27 5.50
C LYS A 565 35.62 -8.24 6.30
N ARG A 566 36.66 -7.53 5.83
CA ARG A 566 37.89 -7.37 6.60
C ARG A 566 37.70 -6.46 7.82
N SER A 567 36.95 -5.37 7.71
CA SER A 567 36.66 -4.49 8.85
C SER A 567 35.83 -5.19 9.95
N ALA A 568 34.87 -6.06 9.57
CA ALA A 568 34.08 -6.84 10.52
C ALA A 568 34.94 -7.79 11.39
N ILE A 569 35.99 -8.39 10.80
CA ILE A 569 36.93 -9.26 11.54
C ILE A 569 37.76 -8.45 12.54
N PHE A 570 38.16 -7.22 12.22
CA PHE A 570 38.90 -6.37 13.16
C PHE A 570 38.01 -5.86 14.31
N ILE A 571 36.74 -5.55 14.04
CA ILE A 571 35.77 -5.14 15.07
C ILE A 571 35.45 -6.31 16.01
N PHE A 572 35.24 -7.52 15.46
CA PHE A 572 34.92 -8.71 16.26
C PHE A 572 36.11 -9.15 17.13
N ASN A 573 37.34 -9.11 16.61
CA ASN A 573 38.54 -9.40 17.40
C ASN A 573 38.83 -8.31 18.46
N GLY A 574 38.54 -7.03 18.16
CA GLY A 574 38.67 -5.94 19.12
C GLY A 574 37.70 -6.08 20.30
N LEU A 575 36.44 -6.45 20.02
CA LEU A 575 35.44 -6.74 21.06
C LEU A 575 35.83 -7.94 21.93
N LEU A 576 36.39 -8.99 21.34
CA LEU A 576 36.83 -10.17 22.08
C LEU A 576 38.01 -9.87 23.01
N VAL A 577 38.96 -9.03 22.57
CA VAL A 577 40.10 -8.58 23.39
C VAL A 577 39.63 -7.68 24.54
N MET A 578 38.66 -6.78 24.31
CA MET A 578 38.07 -5.96 25.37
C MET A 578 37.32 -6.82 26.40
N LEU A 579 36.60 -7.84 25.96
CA LEU A 579 35.93 -8.81 26.85
C LEU A 579 36.94 -9.62 27.68
N PHE A 580 38.05 -10.02 27.08
CA PHE A 580 39.12 -10.73 27.77
C PHE A 580 39.83 -9.85 28.81
N ILE A 581 40.08 -8.58 28.48
CA ILE A 581 40.64 -7.58 29.41
C ILE A 581 39.65 -7.31 30.55
N PHE A 582 38.35 -7.19 30.26
CA PHE A 582 37.31 -6.97 31.28
C PHE A 582 37.21 -8.16 32.26
N VAL A 583 37.29 -9.39 31.76
CA VAL A 583 37.29 -10.61 32.61
C VAL A 583 38.56 -10.72 33.45
N LEU A 584 39.72 -10.35 32.91
CA LEU A 584 40.98 -10.34 33.66
C LEU A 584 41.02 -9.25 34.75
N ILE A 585 40.43 -8.07 34.49
CA ILE A 585 40.30 -7.00 35.49
C ILE A 585 39.33 -7.40 36.61
N LYS A 586 38.24 -8.10 36.28
CA LYS A 586 37.22 -8.51 37.27
C LYS A 586 37.64 -9.70 38.15
N ASN A 587 38.52 -10.56 37.65
CA ASN A 587 39.04 -11.74 38.37
C ASN A 587 40.44 -11.52 39.00
N GLY A 588 40.97 -10.29 38.92
CA GLY A 588 42.31 -9.92 39.39
C GLY A 588 42.34 -9.02 40.62
N THR A 589 41.31 -9.07 41.48
CA THR A 589 41.25 -8.42 42.81
C THR A 589 40.67 -9.36 43.85
#